data_AF-A0AAV6MNP5-F1
#
_entry.id   AF-A0AAV6MNP5-F1
#
_cell.length_a   1.000
_cell.length_b   1.000
_cell.length_c   1.000
_cell.angle_alpha   90.00
_cell.angle_beta   90.00
_cell.angle_gamma   90.00
#
_symmetry.space_group_name_H-M   'P 1'
#
loop_
_entity.id
_entity.type
_entity.pdbx_description
1 polymer ?
#
loop_
_entity_poly.entity_id
_entity_poly.type
_entity_poly.pdbx_seq_one_letter_code
_entity_poly.pdbx_strand_id
1 'polypeptide(L)'
;MKPEKLLSFSTHHLLLLLLLSFSYFCTRFSSGSTDTITSTTSIKDPATIVSKANSFQLGFFSPANSTNRHVGIWFNNQISPQTIVWVANRDNPLTDSSGIFTISEDGNLVVLDGNHNLLWSTNVSSSATNVSARILDSGNLVLEDSASKMVIWQSFKNPCDVFLASMEFMTNTRTNEKIQLTSWNNPSDPSMGSFSLGLHVLHNIPEGVVWNGQKTYWRSGPWNGQIFIGIPNMDSTYLSGYTLDIDDQTYYLSATFNEDENFGYCL
;
A
#
# COMPACT_ATOMS: atom_id res chain seq x y z
N MET A 1 60.77 13.35 42.02
CA MET A 1 59.53 12.90 41.35
C MET A 1 58.80 14.12 40.83
N LYS A 2 58.78 14.35 39.51
CA LYS A 2 57.94 15.39 38.89
C LYS A 2 56.54 14.80 38.65
N PRO A 3 55.45 15.47 39.04
CA PRO A 3 54.11 14.95 38.82
C PRO A 3 53.73 15.05 37.33
N GLU A 4 53.16 13.98 36.80
CA GLU A 4 52.53 13.96 35.48
C GLU A 4 51.36 14.95 35.47
N LYS A 5 51.39 15.89 34.51
CA LYS A 5 50.25 16.80 34.27
C LYS A 5 49.12 15.99 33.64
N LEU A 6 48.15 15.61 34.46
CA LEU A 6 46.85 15.17 33.97
C LEU A 6 46.21 16.35 33.21
N LEU A 7 45.92 16.12 31.93
CA LEU A 7 45.24 17.09 31.08
C LEU A 7 43.83 17.35 31.65
N SER A 8 43.66 18.50 32.30
CA SER A 8 42.36 18.97 32.78
C SER A 8 41.56 19.45 31.56
N PHE A 9 40.73 18.57 31.00
CA PHE A 9 39.76 18.98 29.99
C PHE A 9 38.63 19.77 30.65
N SER A 10 38.45 21.03 30.21
CA SER A 10 37.31 21.86 30.61
C SER A 10 36.00 21.15 30.30
N THR A 11 35.02 21.22 31.20
CA THR A 11 33.68 20.62 31.03
C THR A 11 33.01 21.06 29.72
N HIS A 12 33.31 22.27 29.25
CA HIS A 12 32.86 22.77 27.94
C HIS A 12 33.47 22.01 26.75
N HIS A 13 34.71 21.54 26.86
CA HIS A 13 35.38 20.78 25.81
C HIS A 13 34.83 19.36 25.69
N LEU A 14 34.53 18.73 26.84
CA LEU A 14 33.89 17.41 26.88
C LEU A 14 32.46 17.46 26.33
N LEU A 15 31.70 18.51 26.67
CA LEU A 15 30.35 18.73 26.14
C LEU A 15 30.37 18.95 24.62
N LEU A 16 31.34 19.71 24.10
CA LEU A 16 31.51 19.93 22.67
C LEU A 16 31.82 18.63 21.92
N LEU A 17 32.70 17.78 22.45
CA LEU A 17 33.01 16.48 21.87
C LEU A 17 31.80 15.54 21.86
N LEU A 18 31.00 15.54 22.92
CA LEU A 18 29.73 14.80 23.00
C LEU A 18 28.73 15.28 21.95
N LEU A 19 28.54 16.60 21.79
CA LEU A 19 27.66 17.19 20.78
C LEU A 19 28.12 16.86 19.35
N LEU A 20 29.43 16.89 19.09
CA LEU A 20 30.00 16.52 17.80
C LEU A 20 29.81 15.03 17.51
N SER A 21 29.98 14.16 18.51
CA SER A 21 29.73 12.71 18.36
C SER A 21 28.25 12.38 18.14
N PHE A 22 27.35 13.10 18.83
CA PHE A 22 25.90 12.98 18.66
C PHE A 22 25.46 13.50 17.28
N SER A 23 26.02 14.63 16.84
CA SER A 23 25.84 15.16 15.48
C SER A 23 26.31 14.17 14.41
N TYR A 24 27.47 13.55 14.60
CA TYR A 24 28.02 12.56 13.67
C TYR A 24 27.23 11.25 13.67
N PHE A 25 26.61 10.90 14.80
CA PHE A 25 25.70 9.77 14.91
C PHE A 25 24.35 10.08 14.23
N CYS A 26 23.76 11.26 14.46
CA CYS A 26 22.51 11.68 13.83
C CYS A 26 22.63 11.75 12.29
N THR A 27 23.76 12.19 11.75
CA THR A 27 23.97 12.23 10.28
C THR A 27 24.17 10.84 9.66
N ARG A 28 24.55 9.83 10.43
CA ARG A 28 24.65 8.43 9.98
C ARG A 28 23.31 7.70 9.91
N PHE A 29 22.27 8.22 10.60
CA PHE A 29 20.92 7.64 10.59
C PHE A 29 19.92 8.38 9.69
N SER A 30 20.28 9.53 9.13
CA SER A 30 19.47 10.22 8.12
C SER A 30 19.81 9.75 6.71
N SER A 31 19.57 8.48 6.40
CA SER A 31 19.22 8.12 5.03
C SER A 31 17.79 8.61 4.83
N GLY A 32 17.61 9.81 4.27
CA GLY A 32 16.28 10.32 3.96
C GLY A 32 15.59 9.35 3.01
N SER A 33 14.77 8.46 3.55
CA SER A 33 13.90 7.63 2.72
C SER A 33 12.90 8.57 2.08
N THR A 34 12.95 8.66 0.75
CA THR A 34 11.92 9.39 0.01
C THR A 34 10.62 8.58 0.04
N ASP A 35 9.49 9.26 -0.09
CA ASP A 35 8.17 8.70 -0.32
C ASP A 35 7.80 8.74 -1.81
N THR A 36 8.68 9.28 -2.67
CA THR A 36 8.36 9.69 -4.04
C THR A 36 9.34 9.11 -5.06
N ILE A 37 8.81 8.64 -6.20
CA ILE A 37 9.52 8.23 -7.41
C ILE A 37 9.22 9.27 -8.50
N THR A 38 10.24 9.74 -9.19
CA THR A 38 10.13 10.62 -10.36
C THR A 38 10.57 9.88 -11.61
N SER A 39 10.39 10.46 -12.78
CA SER A 39 10.85 9.88 -14.07
C SER A 39 12.37 9.64 -14.12
N THR A 40 13.14 10.25 -13.22
CA THR A 40 14.60 10.10 -13.13
C THR A 40 15.04 9.11 -12.05
N THR A 41 14.12 8.59 -11.24
CA THR A 41 14.43 7.66 -10.16
C THR A 41 13.75 6.31 -10.39
N SER A 42 14.35 5.27 -9.83
CA SER A 42 13.81 3.91 -9.86
C SER A 42 14.11 3.24 -8.54
N ILE A 43 13.22 2.33 -8.15
CA ILE A 43 13.49 1.38 -7.08
C ILE A 43 14.09 0.14 -7.74
N LYS A 44 15.29 -0.23 -7.32
CA LYS A 44 15.92 -1.50 -7.68
C LYS A 44 16.05 -2.34 -6.43
N ASP A 45 15.87 -3.64 -6.54
CA ASP A 45 16.03 -4.57 -5.43
C ASP A 45 17.46 -4.48 -4.82
N PRO A 46 17.64 -4.30 -3.49
CA PRO A 46 16.67 -4.33 -2.39
C PRO A 46 16.26 -2.94 -1.85
N ALA A 47 16.45 -1.87 -2.63
CA ALA A 47 16.04 -0.53 -2.21
C ALA A 47 14.51 -0.43 -2.02
N THR A 48 14.09 0.54 -1.22
CA THR A 48 12.69 0.79 -0.89
C THR A 48 12.43 2.28 -0.73
N ILE A 49 11.16 2.69 -0.83
CA ILE A 49 10.68 4.00 -0.39
C ILE A 49 9.71 3.82 0.80
N VAL A 50 9.51 4.87 1.57
CA VAL A 50 8.74 4.81 2.82
C VAL A 50 7.82 6.02 2.90
N SER A 51 6.59 5.82 3.37
CA SER A 51 5.62 6.90 3.58
C SER A 51 6.15 7.91 4.61
N LYS A 52 5.66 9.15 4.59
CA LYS A 52 6.21 10.24 5.42
C LYS A 52 6.13 9.97 6.92
N ALA A 53 5.03 9.39 7.38
CA ALA A 53 4.81 8.98 8.76
C ALA A 53 5.49 7.64 9.10
N ASN A 54 6.22 7.04 8.16
CA ASN A 54 6.91 5.78 8.32
C ASN A 54 5.95 4.60 8.59
N SER A 55 4.69 4.70 8.15
CA SER A 55 3.63 3.70 8.35
C SER A 55 3.71 2.56 7.33
N PHE A 56 4.05 2.88 6.08
CA PHE A 56 4.09 1.93 4.97
C PHE A 56 5.41 2.02 4.20
N GLN A 57 5.85 0.88 3.68
CA GLN A 57 7.05 0.77 2.86
C GLN A 57 6.71 0.09 1.53
N LEU A 58 7.35 0.53 0.45
CA LEU A 58 7.20 0.00 -0.90
C LEU A 58 8.55 -0.45 -1.44
N GLY A 59 8.59 -1.66 -2.00
CA GLY A 59 9.77 -2.20 -2.68
C GLY A 59 9.60 -3.63 -3.14
N PHE A 60 10.72 -4.30 -3.44
CA PHE A 60 10.72 -5.70 -3.85
C PHE A 60 10.74 -6.64 -2.65
N PHE A 61 9.89 -7.67 -2.66
CA PHE A 61 9.82 -8.69 -1.62
C PHE A 61 9.67 -10.10 -2.23
N SER A 62 9.83 -11.12 -1.38
CA SER A 62 9.45 -12.51 -1.68
C SER A 62 8.37 -12.98 -0.71
N PRO A 63 7.29 -13.61 -1.18
CA PRO A 63 6.35 -14.32 -0.32
C PRO A 63 7.04 -15.42 0.48
N ALA A 64 6.44 -15.82 1.61
CA ALA A 64 6.96 -16.91 2.41
C ALA A 64 7.11 -18.19 1.57
N ASN A 65 8.23 -18.91 1.71
CA ASN A 65 8.53 -20.14 0.96
C ASN A 65 8.57 -19.99 -0.58
N SER A 66 8.80 -18.78 -1.10
CA SER A 66 8.99 -18.53 -2.53
C SER A 66 10.28 -17.75 -2.78
N THR A 67 10.93 -17.99 -3.92
CA THR A 67 12.07 -17.19 -4.40
C THR A 67 11.65 -16.13 -5.41
N ASN A 68 10.39 -16.16 -5.84
CA ASN A 68 9.87 -15.17 -6.77
C ASN A 68 9.91 -13.78 -6.14
N ARG A 69 10.19 -12.77 -6.95
CA ARG A 69 10.18 -11.37 -6.52
C ARG A 69 8.97 -10.63 -7.07
N HIS A 70 8.38 -9.83 -6.20
CA HIS A 70 7.27 -8.94 -6.53
C HIS A 70 7.53 -7.56 -5.95
N VAL A 71 6.95 -6.54 -6.56
CA VAL A 71 6.82 -5.21 -5.97
C VAL A 71 5.56 -5.19 -5.12
N GLY A 72 5.69 -4.77 -3.87
CA GLY A 72 4.55 -4.69 -2.96
C GLY A 72 4.68 -3.60 -1.91
N ILE A 73 3.57 -3.34 -1.23
CA ILE A 73 3.47 -2.43 -0.10
C ILE A 73 3.25 -3.26 1.16
N TRP A 74 3.89 -2.90 2.26
CA TRP A 74 3.70 -3.54 3.56
C TRP A 74 3.76 -2.53 4.70
N PHE A 75 3.25 -2.93 5.87
CA PHE A 75 3.39 -2.13 7.10
C PHE A 75 4.85 -2.04 7.52
N ASN A 76 5.34 -0.83 7.79
CA ASN A 76 6.71 -0.59 8.21
C ASN A 76 6.87 -0.63 9.74
N ASN A 77 6.40 -1.73 10.35
CA ASN A 77 6.34 -1.90 11.81
C ASN A 77 7.43 -2.85 12.36
N GLN A 78 8.41 -3.24 11.52
CA GLN A 78 9.49 -4.18 11.87
C GLN A 78 9.02 -5.56 12.37
N ILE A 79 7.74 -5.90 12.21
CA ILE A 79 7.20 -7.22 12.60
C ILE A 79 7.46 -8.21 11.46
N SER A 80 7.99 -9.38 11.82
CA SER A 80 8.18 -10.50 10.89
C SER A 80 7.17 -11.62 11.21
N PRO A 81 6.47 -12.19 10.21
CA PRO A 81 6.54 -11.86 8.78
C PRO A 81 5.93 -10.49 8.46
N GLN A 82 6.42 -9.83 7.41
CA GLN A 82 5.85 -8.57 6.92
C GLN A 82 4.45 -8.82 6.36
N THR A 83 3.48 -8.03 6.80
CA THR A 83 2.12 -8.07 6.25
C THR A 83 2.09 -7.25 4.97
N ILE A 84 2.01 -7.95 3.84
CA ILE A 84 1.87 -7.34 2.51
C ILE A 84 0.42 -6.92 2.32
N VAL A 85 0.21 -5.68 1.88
CA VAL A 85 -1.13 -5.07 1.72
C VAL A 85 -1.50 -4.80 0.26
N TRP A 86 -0.50 -4.79 -0.63
CA TRP A 86 -0.70 -4.61 -2.07
C TRP A 86 0.48 -5.19 -2.86
N VAL A 87 0.22 -5.72 -4.05
CA VAL A 87 1.22 -6.34 -4.95
C VAL A 87 0.97 -5.89 -6.39
N ALA A 88 2.00 -5.34 -7.05
CA ALA A 88 1.89 -4.88 -8.44
C ALA A 88 1.86 -6.04 -9.42
N ASN A 89 2.98 -6.72 -9.59
CA ASN A 89 3.19 -7.81 -10.55
C ASN A 89 2.75 -9.16 -9.96
N ARG A 90 1.54 -9.22 -9.41
CA ARG A 90 1.04 -10.40 -8.68
C ARG A 90 0.98 -11.66 -9.54
N ASP A 91 0.62 -11.54 -10.81
CA ASP A 91 0.48 -12.66 -11.75
C ASP A 91 1.75 -12.92 -12.58
N ASN A 92 2.68 -11.96 -12.63
CA ASN A 92 3.92 -12.02 -13.42
C ASN A 92 5.15 -11.74 -12.52
N PRO A 93 5.57 -12.72 -11.68
CA PRO A 93 6.73 -12.58 -10.82
C PRO A 93 8.04 -12.42 -11.59
N LEU A 94 9.06 -11.85 -10.94
CA LEU A 94 10.45 -12.07 -11.34
C LEU A 94 10.98 -13.35 -10.71
N THR A 95 11.92 -14.00 -11.39
CA THR A 95 12.64 -15.17 -10.90
C THR A 95 14.00 -14.84 -10.27
N ASP A 96 14.37 -13.56 -10.27
CA ASP A 96 15.64 -13.06 -9.73
C ASP A 96 15.47 -11.65 -9.11
N SER A 97 16.58 -11.07 -8.64
CA SER A 97 16.66 -9.76 -8.00
C SER A 97 17.06 -8.63 -8.96
N SER A 98 16.85 -8.79 -10.26
CA SER A 98 17.21 -7.78 -11.28
C SER A 98 16.13 -6.71 -11.51
N GLY A 99 15.02 -6.79 -10.78
CA GLY A 99 13.83 -5.98 -11.01
C GLY A 99 14.01 -4.48 -10.84
N ILE A 100 13.27 -3.75 -11.65
CA ILE A 100 13.24 -2.28 -11.67
C ILE A 100 11.79 -1.81 -11.59
N PHE A 101 11.47 -0.99 -10.60
CA PHE A 101 10.20 -0.30 -10.48
C PHE A 101 10.39 1.18 -10.74
N THR A 102 9.78 1.71 -11.79
CA THR A 102 10.05 3.07 -12.28
C THR A 102 8.89 3.63 -13.10
N ILE A 103 8.98 4.89 -13.48
CA ILE A 103 8.04 5.54 -14.39
C ILE A 103 8.64 5.46 -15.80
N SER A 104 7.91 4.84 -16.74
CA SER A 104 8.31 4.76 -18.14
C SER A 104 8.12 6.09 -18.88
N GLU A 105 8.68 6.20 -20.08
CA GLU A 105 8.65 7.43 -20.90
C GLU A 105 7.23 7.89 -21.26
N ASP A 106 6.27 6.96 -21.31
CA ASP A 106 4.85 7.22 -21.55
C ASP A 106 4.09 7.69 -20.29
N GLY A 107 4.79 7.85 -19.16
CA GLY A 107 4.22 8.31 -17.89
C GLY A 107 3.56 7.21 -17.06
N ASN A 108 3.58 5.94 -17.49
CA ASN A 108 3.07 4.83 -16.69
C ASN A 108 4.06 4.41 -15.60
N LEU A 109 3.53 3.94 -14.47
CA LEU A 109 4.34 3.27 -13.46
C LEU A 109 4.47 1.79 -13.86
N VAL A 110 5.69 1.28 -13.92
CA VAL A 110 6.00 -0.05 -14.50
C VAL A 110 6.93 -0.89 -13.62
N VAL A 111 6.77 -2.20 -13.72
CA VAL A 111 7.72 -3.20 -13.23
C VAL A 111 8.42 -3.84 -14.42
N LEU A 112 9.75 -3.78 -14.44
CA LEU A 112 10.60 -4.38 -15.48
C LEU A 112 11.52 -5.45 -14.89
N ASP A 113 11.88 -6.45 -15.70
CA ASP A 113 12.98 -7.36 -15.39
C ASP A 113 14.35 -6.76 -15.75
N GLY A 114 15.44 -7.49 -15.47
CA GLY A 114 16.80 -7.05 -15.78
C GLY A 114 17.12 -6.90 -17.28
N ASN A 115 16.27 -7.44 -18.15
CA ASN A 115 16.36 -7.28 -19.61
C ASN A 115 15.42 -6.16 -20.11
N HIS A 116 14.80 -5.40 -19.21
CA HIS A 116 13.81 -4.36 -19.51
C HIS A 116 12.50 -4.88 -20.14
N ASN A 117 12.17 -6.17 -19.96
CA ASN A 117 10.86 -6.67 -20.35
C ASN A 117 9.79 -6.18 -19.36
N LEU A 118 8.63 -5.79 -19.88
CA LEU A 118 7.50 -5.31 -19.08
C LEU A 118 6.78 -6.47 -18.39
N LEU A 119 6.66 -6.40 -17.07
CA LEU A 119 5.93 -7.38 -16.26
C LEU A 119 4.59 -6.85 -15.75
N TRP A 120 4.52 -5.54 -15.50
CA TRP A 120 3.32 -4.86 -15.01
C TRP A 120 3.35 -3.38 -15.36
N SER A 121 2.19 -2.77 -15.58
CA SER A 121 1.99 -1.34 -15.84
C SER A 121 0.66 -0.86 -15.27
N THR A 122 0.58 0.42 -14.90
CA THR A 122 -0.67 1.09 -14.53
C THR A 122 -1.68 1.17 -15.68
N ASN A 123 -1.22 1.07 -16.93
CA ASN A 123 -2.04 1.14 -18.15
C ASN A 123 -2.96 2.36 -18.23
N VAL A 124 -2.49 3.52 -17.77
CA VAL A 124 -3.25 4.78 -17.89
C VAL A 124 -3.06 5.39 -19.28
N SER A 125 -4.17 5.82 -19.87
CA SER A 125 -4.19 6.52 -21.15
C SER A 125 -4.02 8.04 -20.98
N SER A 126 -3.04 8.47 -20.18
CA SER A 126 -2.82 9.89 -19.87
C SER A 126 -1.74 10.48 -20.78
N SER A 127 -1.88 11.75 -21.17
CA SER A 127 -0.83 12.50 -21.89
C SER A 127 0.14 13.22 -20.94
N ALA A 128 0.12 12.89 -19.64
CA ALA A 128 0.92 13.58 -18.64
C ALA A 128 2.39 13.11 -18.74
N THR A 129 3.27 14.02 -19.17
CA THR A 129 4.71 13.74 -19.32
C THR A 129 5.51 14.06 -18.06
N ASN A 130 4.95 14.86 -17.16
CA ASN A 130 5.60 15.23 -15.89
C ASN A 130 4.82 14.64 -14.72
N VAL A 131 5.08 13.37 -14.43
CA VAL A 131 4.40 12.61 -13.38
C VAL A 131 5.37 12.20 -12.28
N SER A 132 4.82 11.96 -11.10
CA SER A 132 5.52 11.38 -9.96
C SER A 132 4.64 10.32 -9.30
N ALA A 133 5.24 9.28 -8.75
CA ALA A 133 4.54 8.29 -7.96
C ALA A 133 4.90 8.46 -6.49
N ARG A 134 3.92 8.38 -5.59
CA ARG A 134 4.12 8.65 -4.15
C ARG A 134 3.36 7.67 -3.29
N ILE A 135 4.00 7.13 -2.26
CA ILE A 135 3.32 6.31 -1.25
C ILE A 135 2.79 7.22 -0.13
N LEU A 136 1.49 7.17 0.11
CA LEU A 136 0.81 7.93 1.15
C LEU A 136 0.83 7.18 2.48
N ASP A 137 0.61 7.92 3.58
CA ASP A 137 0.54 7.34 4.93
C ASP A 137 -0.68 6.44 5.17
N SER A 138 -1.66 6.47 4.26
CA SER A 138 -2.76 5.49 4.21
C SER A 138 -2.35 4.15 3.59
N GLY A 139 -1.16 4.05 2.97
CA GLY A 139 -0.73 2.90 2.18
C GLY A 139 -1.16 2.96 0.71
N ASN A 140 -1.86 4.02 0.31
CA ASN A 140 -2.21 4.25 -1.10
C ASN A 140 -0.99 4.71 -1.89
N LEU A 141 -0.68 4.03 -2.98
CA LEU A 141 0.34 4.44 -3.95
C LEU A 141 -0.36 5.20 -5.06
N VAL A 142 -0.02 6.48 -5.21
CA VAL A 142 -0.63 7.37 -6.20
C VAL A 142 0.37 7.71 -7.29
N LEU A 143 -0.08 7.71 -8.54
CA LEU A 143 0.61 8.34 -9.66
C LEU A 143 -0.11 9.67 -9.92
N GLU A 144 0.62 10.78 -9.82
CA GLU A 144 0.06 12.12 -9.88
C GLU A 144 0.84 13.00 -10.87
N ASP A 145 0.15 13.95 -11.49
CA ASP A 145 0.80 15.03 -12.22
C ASP A 145 1.62 15.90 -11.25
N SER A 146 2.90 16.10 -11.56
CA SER A 146 3.84 16.74 -10.65
C SER A 146 3.49 18.20 -10.33
N ALA A 147 2.83 18.90 -11.26
CA ALA A 147 2.54 20.33 -11.14
C ALA A 147 1.18 20.60 -10.49
N SER A 148 0.13 19.94 -10.99
CA SER A 148 -1.25 20.12 -10.52
C SER A 148 -1.59 19.25 -9.31
N LYS A 149 -0.80 18.21 -9.03
CA LYS A 149 -1.09 17.19 -8.02
C LYS A 149 -2.39 16.43 -8.26
N MET A 150 -2.88 16.46 -9.50
CA MET A 150 -4.02 15.66 -9.92
C MET A 150 -3.61 14.17 -9.93
N VAL A 151 -4.35 13.34 -9.21
CA VAL A 151 -4.16 11.89 -9.17
C VAL A 151 -4.64 11.29 -10.49
N ILE A 152 -3.73 10.58 -11.18
CA ILE A 152 -3.96 9.93 -12.48
C ILE A 152 -4.30 8.45 -12.25
N TRP A 153 -3.61 7.81 -11.30
CA TRP A 153 -3.83 6.43 -10.91
C TRP A 153 -3.59 6.24 -9.40
N GLN A 154 -4.24 5.26 -8.81
CA GLN A 154 -4.02 4.90 -7.41
C GLN A 154 -4.22 3.40 -7.14
N SER A 155 -3.41 2.84 -6.23
CA SER A 155 -3.48 1.42 -5.88
C SER A 155 -4.78 1.04 -5.20
N PHE A 156 -5.42 1.97 -4.48
CA PHE A 156 -6.69 1.72 -3.80
C PHE A 156 -7.86 1.42 -4.75
N LYS A 157 -7.76 1.83 -6.02
CA LYS A 157 -8.75 1.48 -7.06
C LYS A 157 -8.38 0.17 -7.79
N ASN A 158 -7.24 -0.45 -7.46
CA ASN A 158 -6.75 -1.72 -7.98
C ASN A 158 -6.22 -2.60 -6.83
N PRO A 159 -7.10 -3.00 -5.90
CA PRO A 159 -6.68 -3.64 -4.66
C PRO A 159 -6.26 -5.11 -4.86
N CYS A 160 -5.61 -5.67 -3.84
CA CYS A 160 -5.27 -7.10 -3.77
C CYS A 160 -6.22 -7.83 -2.81
N ASP A 161 -5.69 -8.47 -1.79
CA ASP A 161 -6.39 -9.30 -0.81
C ASP A 161 -6.64 -8.59 0.53
N VAL A 162 -6.09 -7.39 0.72
CA VAL A 162 -6.21 -6.61 1.96
C VAL A 162 -7.04 -5.34 1.79
N PHE A 163 -7.97 -5.11 2.72
CA PHE A 163 -8.71 -3.84 2.84
C PHE A 163 -8.06 -2.95 3.90
N LEU A 164 -7.51 -1.81 3.50
CA LEU A 164 -6.95 -0.79 4.40
C LEU A 164 -7.99 0.28 4.75
N ALA A 165 -7.74 0.99 5.85
CA ALA A 165 -8.46 2.23 6.16
C ALA A 165 -8.38 3.20 4.96
N SER A 166 -9.48 3.89 4.68
CA SER A 166 -9.65 4.79 3.52
C SER A 166 -9.75 4.10 2.14
N MET A 167 -9.76 2.76 2.07
CA MET A 167 -10.21 2.06 0.87
C MET A 167 -11.74 2.07 0.78
N GLU A 168 -12.25 1.80 -0.43
CA GLU A 168 -13.68 1.75 -0.70
C GLU A 168 -13.98 0.54 -1.58
N PHE A 169 -14.98 -0.23 -1.21
CA PHE A 169 -15.65 -1.09 -2.19
C PHE A 169 -16.54 -0.21 -3.07
N MET A 170 -16.57 -0.54 -4.36
CA MET A 170 -17.42 0.16 -5.31
C MET A 170 -18.19 -0.86 -6.13
N THR A 171 -19.44 -0.57 -6.44
CA THR A 171 -20.22 -1.34 -7.43
C THR A 171 -21.15 -0.40 -8.18
N ASN A 172 -20.97 -0.33 -9.50
CA ASN A 172 -21.88 0.35 -10.39
C ASN A 172 -22.86 -0.66 -11.01
N THR A 173 -24.16 -0.52 -10.72
CA THR A 173 -25.16 -1.48 -11.20
C THR A 173 -25.50 -1.33 -12.68
N ARG A 174 -25.07 -0.24 -13.32
CA ARG A 174 -25.27 0.05 -14.75
C ARG A 174 -24.14 -0.51 -15.61
N THR A 175 -22.88 -0.29 -15.21
CA THR A 175 -21.69 -0.73 -15.96
C THR A 175 -21.16 -2.10 -15.52
N ASN A 176 -21.61 -2.60 -14.36
CA ASN A 176 -21.05 -3.76 -13.65
C ASN A 176 -19.59 -3.59 -13.21
N GLU A 177 -19.06 -2.37 -13.23
CA GLU A 177 -17.74 -2.07 -12.69
C GLU A 177 -17.73 -2.23 -11.18
N LYS A 178 -16.63 -2.78 -10.65
CA LYS A 178 -16.46 -3.04 -9.23
C LYS A 178 -15.04 -2.77 -8.77
N ILE A 179 -14.93 -2.34 -7.52
CA ILE A 179 -13.70 -2.43 -6.75
C ILE A 179 -13.97 -3.45 -5.66
N GLN A 180 -13.23 -4.55 -5.71
CA GLN A 180 -13.38 -5.73 -4.86
C GLN A 180 -12.01 -6.31 -4.55
N LEU A 181 -11.89 -6.96 -3.40
CA LEU A 181 -10.67 -7.70 -3.06
C LEU A 181 -10.66 -9.06 -3.74
N THR A 182 -9.47 -9.57 -4.02
CA THR A 182 -9.24 -10.91 -4.55
C THR A 182 -8.09 -11.55 -3.78
N SER A 183 -8.36 -12.71 -3.17
CA SER A 183 -7.40 -13.45 -2.36
C SER A 183 -6.12 -13.76 -3.13
N TRP A 184 -5.06 -14.07 -2.40
CA TRP A 184 -3.91 -14.76 -3.00
C TRP A 184 -4.31 -16.18 -3.40
N ASN A 185 -3.58 -16.76 -4.35
CA ASN A 185 -3.76 -18.15 -4.74
C ASN A 185 -3.40 -19.09 -3.58
N ASN A 186 -2.31 -18.80 -2.88
CA ASN A 186 -1.93 -19.42 -1.61
C ASN A 186 -0.93 -18.52 -0.85
N PRO A 187 -0.56 -18.83 0.42
CA PRO A 187 0.34 -17.98 1.21
C PRO A 187 1.74 -17.74 0.61
N SER A 188 2.15 -18.53 -0.37
CA SER A 188 3.45 -18.43 -1.06
C SER A 188 3.34 -17.87 -2.48
N ASP A 189 2.13 -17.58 -2.95
CA ASP A 189 1.84 -17.18 -4.34
C ASP A 189 0.74 -16.09 -4.38
N PRO A 190 1.13 -14.82 -4.60
CA PRO A 190 0.22 -13.68 -4.59
C PRO A 190 -0.64 -13.54 -5.86
N SER A 191 -0.48 -14.43 -6.84
CA SER A 191 -1.35 -14.46 -8.03
C SER A 191 -2.83 -14.54 -7.64
N MET A 192 -3.72 -14.21 -8.58
CA MET A 192 -5.15 -14.18 -8.31
C MET A 192 -5.68 -15.54 -7.82
N GLY A 193 -6.16 -15.56 -6.57
CA GLY A 193 -6.84 -16.71 -5.99
C GLY A 193 -8.31 -16.82 -6.38
N SER A 194 -8.97 -17.85 -5.86
CA SER A 194 -10.37 -18.14 -6.20
C SER A 194 -11.38 -17.30 -5.41
N PHE A 195 -10.99 -16.70 -4.28
CA PHE A 195 -11.91 -15.96 -3.43
C PHE A 195 -11.90 -14.47 -3.74
N SER A 196 -13.07 -13.85 -3.70
CA SER A 196 -13.20 -12.39 -3.80
C SER A 196 -14.23 -11.88 -2.81
N LEU A 197 -14.04 -10.64 -2.35
CA LEU A 197 -14.96 -9.92 -1.48
C LEU A 197 -15.29 -8.59 -2.10
N GLY A 198 -16.57 -8.26 -2.16
CA GLY A 198 -17.00 -6.98 -2.65
C GLY A 198 -18.46 -6.71 -2.33
N LEU A 199 -18.91 -5.55 -2.80
CA LEU A 199 -20.31 -5.16 -2.68
C LEU A 199 -21.11 -5.83 -3.81
N HIS A 200 -22.28 -6.34 -3.45
CA HIS A 200 -23.26 -6.86 -4.38
C HIS A 200 -24.58 -6.14 -4.12
N VAL A 201 -25.18 -5.61 -5.19
CA VAL A 201 -26.43 -4.88 -5.10
C VAL A 201 -27.46 -5.57 -5.97
N LEU A 202 -28.50 -6.11 -5.33
CA LEU A 202 -29.64 -6.72 -6.00
C LEU A 202 -30.91 -5.97 -5.60
N HIS A 203 -31.69 -5.49 -6.56
CA HIS A 203 -32.90 -4.68 -6.31
C HIS A 203 -32.68 -3.49 -5.36
N ASN A 204 -31.54 -2.79 -5.49
CA ASN A 204 -31.13 -1.68 -4.62
C ASN A 204 -30.89 -2.06 -3.15
N ILE A 205 -30.66 -3.35 -2.87
CA ILE A 205 -30.30 -3.85 -1.55
C ILE A 205 -28.81 -4.24 -1.59
N PRO A 206 -27.93 -3.45 -0.97
CA PRO A 206 -26.50 -3.72 -0.94
C PRO A 206 -26.15 -4.73 0.15
N GLU A 207 -25.29 -5.68 -0.21
CA GLU A 207 -24.76 -6.74 0.65
C GLU A 207 -23.26 -6.91 0.37
N GLY A 208 -22.45 -7.09 1.40
CA GLY A 208 -21.10 -7.64 1.26
C GLY A 208 -21.19 -9.13 0.94
N VAL A 209 -20.45 -9.57 -0.08
CA VAL A 209 -20.49 -10.97 -0.53
C VAL A 209 -19.08 -11.49 -0.72
N VAL A 210 -18.83 -12.70 -0.19
CA VAL A 210 -17.65 -13.48 -0.53
C VAL A 210 -18.04 -14.49 -1.60
N TRP A 211 -17.30 -14.49 -2.70
CA TRP A 211 -17.43 -15.48 -3.77
C TRP A 211 -16.26 -16.46 -3.76
N ASN A 212 -16.51 -17.68 -4.21
CA ASN A 212 -15.49 -18.64 -4.65
C ASN A 212 -15.73 -18.88 -6.15
N GLY A 213 -14.92 -18.24 -6.99
CA GLY A 213 -15.17 -18.09 -8.41
C GLY A 213 -16.50 -17.37 -8.65
N GLN A 214 -17.45 -18.06 -9.29
CA GLN A 214 -18.79 -17.50 -9.56
C GLN A 214 -19.83 -17.86 -8.48
N LYS A 215 -19.49 -18.72 -7.53
CA LYS A 215 -20.44 -19.18 -6.50
C LYS A 215 -20.37 -18.27 -5.28
N THR A 216 -21.52 -17.83 -4.80
CA THR A 216 -21.62 -17.18 -3.50
C THR A 216 -21.22 -18.16 -2.40
N TYR A 217 -20.20 -17.79 -1.62
CA TYR A 217 -19.72 -18.56 -0.48
C TYR A 217 -20.33 -18.06 0.83
N TRP A 218 -20.43 -16.74 1.00
CA TRP A 218 -21.00 -16.11 2.19
C TRP A 218 -21.62 -14.75 1.84
N ARG A 219 -22.59 -14.30 2.65
CA ARG A 219 -23.23 -12.98 2.53
C ARG A 219 -23.29 -12.31 3.90
N SER A 220 -23.09 -11.01 3.92
CA SER A 220 -23.22 -10.16 5.11
C SER A 220 -24.67 -9.91 5.51
N GLY A 221 -25.63 -10.26 4.64
CA GLY A 221 -27.01 -9.77 4.72
C GLY A 221 -27.12 -8.27 4.36
N PRO A 222 -28.35 -7.77 4.20
CA PRO A 222 -28.62 -6.38 3.80
C PRO A 222 -28.00 -5.33 4.72
N TRP A 223 -27.59 -4.21 4.13
CA TRP A 223 -27.30 -2.97 4.85
C TRP A 223 -28.59 -2.36 5.41
N ASN A 224 -28.62 -2.03 6.70
CA ASN A 224 -29.78 -1.40 7.35
C ASN A 224 -29.66 0.12 7.53
N GLY A 225 -28.61 0.74 6.99
CA GLY A 225 -28.28 2.15 7.20
C GLY A 225 -27.13 2.38 8.18
N GLN A 226 -26.76 1.36 8.98
CA GLN A 226 -25.69 1.45 9.98
C GLN A 226 -24.73 0.26 9.95
N ILE A 227 -25.26 -0.94 9.71
CA ILE A 227 -24.51 -2.20 9.70
C ILE A 227 -25.09 -3.16 8.65
N PHE A 228 -24.32 -4.19 8.31
CA PHE A 228 -24.83 -5.38 7.62
C PHE A 228 -25.40 -6.37 8.64
N ILE A 229 -26.69 -6.68 8.52
CA ILE A 229 -27.45 -7.38 9.57
C ILE A 229 -27.08 -8.85 9.80
N GLY A 230 -26.34 -9.45 8.87
CA GLY A 230 -25.84 -10.82 8.95
C GLY A 230 -24.39 -10.93 9.42
N ILE A 231 -23.75 -9.82 9.80
CA ILE A 231 -22.42 -9.83 10.43
C ILE A 231 -22.60 -9.77 11.97
N PRO A 232 -22.31 -10.87 12.70
CA PRO A 232 -22.41 -10.86 14.15
C PRO A 232 -21.46 -9.83 14.76
N ASN A 233 -21.95 -9.08 15.76
CA ASN A 233 -21.16 -8.07 16.49
C ASN A 233 -20.59 -6.95 15.61
N MET A 234 -21.18 -6.69 14.44
CA MET A 234 -20.87 -5.47 13.70
C MET A 234 -21.40 -4.28 14.50
N ASP A 235 -20.49 -3.43 14.98
CA ASP A 235 -20.84 -2.24 15.75
C ASP A 235 -20.86 -1.01 14.84
N SER A 236 -21.78 -0.09 15.11
CA SER A 236 -21.84 1.21 14.45
C SER A 236 -21.65 2.27 15.51
N THR A 237 -20.44 2.84 15.59
CA THR A 237 -20.16 3.93 16.52
C THR A 237 -20.14 5.26 15.78
N TYR A 238 -20.47 6.34 16.49
CA TYR A 238 -20.57 7.68 15.90
C TYR A 238 -19.26 8.17 15.23
N LEU A 239 -18.10 7.65 15.64
CA LEU A 239 -16.77 8.01 15.13
C LEU A 239 -16.06 6.88 14.38
N SER A 240 -16.64 5.68 14.32
CA SER A 240 -16.02 4.53 13.65
C SER A 240 -17.08 3.55 13.14
N GLY A 241 -16.96 3.18 11.87
CA GLY A 241 -17.96 2.35 11.21
C GLY A 241 -17.84 2.39 9.70
N TYR A 242 -18.85 1.79 9.06
CA TYR A 242 -18.95 1.73 7.61
C TYR A 242 -19.97 2.75 7.13
N THR A 243 -19.66 3.41 6.02
CA THR A 243 -20.56 4.36 5.35
C THR A 243 -20.87 3.84 3.97
N LEU A 244 -22.15 3.90 3.60
CA LEU A 244 -22.62 3.56 2.27
C LEU A 244 -23.15 4.82 1.57
N ASP A 245 -22.42 5.26 0.55
CA ASP A 245 -22.79 6.38 -0.30
C ASP A 245 -23.29 5.90 -1.67
N ILE A 246 -24.25 6.61 -2.24
CA ILE A 246 -24.87 6.27 -3.52
C ILE A 246 -24.85 7.49 -4.44
N ASP A 247 -24.21 7.36 -5.60
CA ASP A 247 -24.17 8.38 -6.65
C ASP A 247 -24.36 7.75 -8.03
N ASP A 248 -25.34 8.23 -8.81
CA ASP A 248 -25.74 7.71 -10.13
C ASP A 248 -25.64 6.17 -10.28
N GLN A 249 -26.36 5.42 -9.43
CA GLN A 249 -26.35 3.94 -9.43
C GLN A 249 -25.00 3.28 -9.10
N THR A 250 -24.06 4.06 -8.59
CA THR A 250 -22.80 3.59 -8.03
C THR A 250 -22.88 3.61 -6.52
N TYR A 251 -22.60 2.45 -5.92
CA TYR A 251 -22.61 2.26 -4.47
C TYR A 251 -21.16 2.21 -4.00
N TYR A 252 -20.84 3.03 -3.01
CA TYR A 252 -19.53 3.12 -2.40
C TYR A 252 -19.66 2.71 -0.93
N LEU A 253 -18.91 1.70 -0.51
CA LEU A 253 -18.81 1.30 0.89
C LEU A 253 -17.39 1.62 1.37
N SER A 254 -17.28 2.60 2.25
CA SER A 254 -16.04 3.00 2.90
C SER A 254 -16.07 2.64 4.38
N ALA A 255 -14.90 2.57 5.00
CA ALA A 255 -14.79 2.37 6.44
C ALA A 255 -13.90 3.47 7.05
N THR A 256 -14.41 4.09 8.10
CA THR A 256 -13.67 5.03 8.93
C THR A 256 -13.33 4.34 10.24
N PHE A 257 -12.05 4.16 10.50
CA PHE A 257 -11.53 3.62 11.76
C PHE A 257 -10.84 4.77 12.52
N ASN A 258 -10.88 4.72 13.86
CA ASN A 258 -10.09 5.66 14.66
C ASN A 258 -8.60 5.49 14.35
N GLU A 259 -7.87 6.61 14.29
CA GLU A 259 -6.48 6.71 13.81
C GLU A 259 -5.46 5.82 14.56
N ASP A 260 -5.84 5.25 15.71
CA ASP A 260 -5.00 4.36 16.52
C ASP A 260 -5.03 2.89 16.07
N GLU A 261 -5.86 2.55 15.08
CA GLU A 261 -6.07 1.17 14.64
C GLU A 261 -5.74 1.00 13.15
N ASN A 262 -4.49 0.63 12.86
CA ASN A 262 -4.11 0.08 11.56
C ASN A 262 -4.75 -1.31 11.40
N PHE A 263 -5.98 -1.34 10.92
CA PHE A 263 -6.65 -2.59 10.56
C PHE A 263 -6.56 -2.87 9.06
N GLY A 264 -6.17 -4.11 8.76
CA GLY A 264 -6.32 -4.72 7.45
C GLY A 264 -7.16 -5.98 7.57
N TYR A 265 -8.20 -6.13 6.77
CA TYR A 265 -8.88 -7.42 6.62
C TYR A 265 -8.29 -8.16 5.42
N CYS A 266 -7.78 -9.37 5.63
CA CYS A 266 -7.25 -10.24 4.58
C CYS A 266 -8.29 -11.28 4.15
N LEU A 267 -8.29 -11.67 2.87
CA LEU A 267 -9.09 -12.78 2.31
C LEU A 267 -8.26 -14.03 2.00
#